data_AF-A0A1G2ME85-F1
#
_entry.id   AF-A0A1G2ME85-F1
#
_cell.length_a   1.000
_cell.length_b   1.000
_cell.length_c   1.000
_cell.angle_alpha   90.00
_cell.angle_beta   90.00
_cell.angle_gamma   90.00
#
_symmetry.space_group_name_H-M   'P 1'
#
loop_
_entity.id
_entity.type
_entity.pdbx_description
1 polymer ?
#
loop_
_entity_poly.entity_id
_entity_poly.type
_entity_poly.pdbx_seq_one_letter_code
_entity_poly.pdbx_strand_id
1 'polypeptide(L)' 'MTLDEILQKINTNIVNPLIYLFLAVAMVIFLWGVVTFFQNIDNSEERAQGVRHMIWGVLGLVIMISFQGIIAMIKNFIGV' A
#
# COMPACT_ATOMS: atom_id res chain seq x y z
N MET A 1 -4.30 -25.02 -21.76
CA MET A 1 -3.86 -24.05 -20.75
C MET A 1 -2.35 -24.06 -20.74
N THR A 2 -1.71 -23.01 -21.25
CA THR A 2 -0.24 -22.87 -21.16
C THR A 2 0.14 -22.35 -19.77
N LEU A 3 1.41 -22.52 -19.38
CA LEU A 3 1.92 -21.99 -18.11
C LEU A 3 1.69 -20.47 -18.00
N ASP A 4 1.85 -19.77 -19.12
CA ASP A 4 1.66 -18.31 -19.21
C ASP A 4 0.23 -17.88 -18.93
N GLU A 5 -0.77 -18.65 -19.39
CA GLU A 5 -2.18 -18.37 -19.12
C GLU A 5 -2.52 -18.53 -17.63
N ILE A 6 -1.90 -19.49 -16.95
CA ILE A 6 -2.09 -19.70 -15.50
C ILE A 6 -1.46 -18.52 -14.74
N LEU A 7 -0.23 -18.14 -15.08
CA LEU A 7 0.46 -17.01 -14.46
C LEU A 7 -0.29 -15.70 -14.68
N GLN A 8 -0.82 -15.45 -15.88
CA GLN A 8 -1.60 -14.26 -16.19
C GLN A 8 -2.92 -14.21 -15.40
N LYS A 9 -3.61 -15.35 -15.27
CA LYS A 9 -4.85 -15.42 -14.46
C LYS A 9 -4.58 -15.18 -12.97
N ILE A 10 -3.50 -15.74 -12.42
CA ILE A 10 -3.10 -15.49 -11.02
C ILE A 10 -2.78 -14.01 -10.83
N ASN A 11 -2.00 -13.42 -11.73
CA ASN A 11 -1.65 -12.01 -11.63
C ASN A 11 -2.89 -11.10 -11.68
N THR A 12 -3.78 -11.35 -12.64
CA THR A 12 -4.96 -10.50 -12.89
C THR A 12 -6.03 -10.65 -11.81
N ASN A 13 -6.27 -11.88 -11.33
CA ASN A 13 -7.40 -12.15 -10.43
C ASN A 13 -7.01 -12.20 -8.95
N ILE A 14 -5.72 -12.33 -8.63
CA ILE A 14 -5.25 -12.45 -7.23
C ILE A 14 -4.29 -11.31 -6.91
N VAL A 15 -3.18 -11.19 -7.64
CA VAL A 15 -2.10 -10.24 -7.29
C VAL A 15 -2.57 -8.79 -7.43
N ASN A 16 -3.11 -8.41 -8.59
CA ASN A 16 -3.57 -7.04 -8.83
C ASN A 16 -4.66 -6.61 -7.82
N PRO A 17 -5.73 -7.38 -7.58
CA PRO A 17 -6.72 -7.04 -6.56
C PRO A 17 -6.13 -6.89 -5.16
N LEU A 18 -5.18 -7.74 -4.77
CA LEU A 18 -4.51 -7.62 -3.47
C LEU A 18 -3.70 -6.33 -3.36
N ILE A 19 -2.98 -5.92 -4.41
CA ILE A 19 -2.26 -4.64 -4.42
C ILE A 19 -3.24 -3.48 -4.19
N TYR A 20 -4.37 -3.46 -4.91
CA TYR A 20 -5.38 -2.41 -4.72
C TYR A 20 -6.02 -2.46 -3.34
N LEU A 21 -6.23 -3.65 -2.78
CA LEU A 21 -6.73 -3.83 -1.41
C LEU A 21 -5.75 -3.25 -0.38
N PHE A 22 -4.45 -3.58 -0.49
CA PHE A 22 -3.43 -3.03 0.41
C PHE A 22 -3.29 -1.52 0.28
N LEU A 23 -3.38 -0.99 -0.94
CA LEU A 23 -3.40 0.45 -1.19
C LEU A 23 -4.60 1.12 -0.47
N ALA A 24 -5.79 0.53 -0.60
CA ALA A 24 -6.99 1.04 0.06
C ALA A 24 -6.86 1.01 1.59
N VAL A 25 -6.35 -0.10 2.16
CA VAL A 25 -6.12 -0.21 3.62
C VAL A 25 -5.11 0.82 4.11
N ALA A 26 -3.98 1.00 3.42
CA ALA A 26 -2.99 2.02 3.76
C ALA A 26 -3.58 3.43 3.71
N MET A 27 -4.40 3.73 2.70
CA MET A 27 -5.11 5.00 2.57
C MET A 27 -6.09 5.22 3.73
N VAL A 28 -6.87 4.20 4.11
CA VAL A 28 -7.81 4.28 5.23
C VAL A 28 -7.08 4.54 6.54
N ILE A 29 -5.98 3.83 6.82
CA ILE A 29 -5.17 4.03 8.02
C ILE A 29 -4.58 5.45 8.05
N PHE A 30 -4.10 5.95 6.91
CA PHE A 30 -3.61 7.32 6.81
C PHE A 30 -4.70 8.34 7.14
N LEU A 31 -5.88 8.22 6.50
CA LEU A 31 -7.01 9.13 6.73
C LEU A 31 -7.51 9.06 8.18
N TRP A 32 -7.54 7.87 8.77
CA TRP A 32 -7.85 7.68 10.18
C TRP A 32 -6.88 8.45 11.08
N GLY A 33 -5.59 8.39 10.77
CA GLY A 33 -4.56 9.18 11.45
C GLY A 33 -4.78 10.68 11.32
N VAL A 34 -5.15 11.17 10.13
CA VAL A 34 -5.48 12.58 9.89
C VAL A 34 -6.66 13.03 10.74
N VAL A 35 -7.76 12.27 10.74
CA VAL A 35 -8.95 12.57 11.54
C VAL A 35 -8.62 12.58 13.03
N THR A 36 -7.90 11.55 13.51
CA THR A 36 -7.47 11.44 14.92
C THR A 36 -6.56 12.60 15.32
N PHE A 37 -5.66 13.03 14.44
CA PHE A 37 -4.77 14.16 14.70
C PHE A 37 -5.54 15.48 14.89
N PHE A 38 -6.54 15.74 14.05
CA PHE A 38 -7.33 16.97 14.13
C PHE A 38 -8.32 16.97 15.30
N GLN A 39 -8.96 15.84 15.61
CA GLN A 39 -9.91 15.75 16.72
C GLN A 39 -9.23 15.93 18.09
N ASN A 40 -7.96 15.55 18.19
CA ASN A 40 -7.22 15.53 19.45
C ASN A 40 -6.13 16.61 19.53
N ILE A 41 -6.34 17.77 18.91
CA ILE A 41 -5.31 18.81 18.80
C ILE A 41 -4.78 19.30 20.16
N ASP A 42 -5.66 19.31 21.17
CA ASP A 42 -5.38 19.75 22.54
C ASP A 42 -4.84 18.62 23.45
N ASN A 43 -4.94 17.36 23.02
CA ASN A 43 -4.42 16.20 23.73
C ASN A 43 -3.12 15.71 23.07
N SER A 44 -1.98 16.00 23.70
CA SER A 44 -0.65 15.69 23.15
C SER A 44 -0.41 14.20 22.90
N GLU A 45 -0.97 13.32 23.74
CA GLU A 45 -0.80 11.87 23.63
C GLU A 45 -1.60 11.28 22.47
N GLU A 46 -2.89 11.63 22.39
CA GLU A 46 -3.76 11.17 21.30
C GLU A 46 -3.38 11.80 19.95
N ARG A 47 -2.91 13.05 19.95
CA ARG A 47 -2.34 13.67 18.75
C ARG A 47 -1.14 12.89 18.24
N ALA A 48 -0.24 12.45 19.13
CA ALA A 48 0.90 11.61 18.75
C ALA A 48 0.45 10.24 18.19
N GLN A 49 -0.66 9.71 18.68
CA GLN A 49 -1.28 8.52 18.11
C GLN A 49 -1.80 8.75 16.68
N GLY A 50 -2.46 9.89 16.41
CA GLY A 50 -2.86 10.28 15.06
C GLY A 50 -1.67 10.35 14.09
N VAL A 51 -0.57 10.97 14.53
CA VAL A 51 0.69 11.01 13.75
C VAL A 51 1.23 9.61 13.46
N ARG A 52 1.22 8.69 14.43
CA ARG A 52 1.65 7.31 14.21
C ARG A 52 0.83 6.61 13.12
N HIS A 53 -0.49 6.75 13.13
CA HIS A 53 -1.35 6.19 12.09
C HIS A 53 -1.06 6.79 10.71
N MET A 54 -0.84 8.11 10.62
CA MET A 54 -0.42 8.75 9.36
C MET A 54 0.89 8.15 8.85
N ILE A 55 1.89 7.98 9.71
CA ILE A 55 3.19 7.39 9.32
C ILE A 55 3.01 5.95 8.82
N TRP A 56 2.24 5.12 9.52
CA TRP A 56 1.97 3.75 9.07
C TRP A 56 1.27 3.69 7.71
N GLY A 57 0.30 4.59 7.48
CA GLY A 57 -0.34 4.72 6.19
C GLY A 57 0.63 5.12 5.08
N VAL A 58 1.46 6.15 5.32
CA VAL A 58 2.49 6.60 4.35
C VAL A 58 3.49 5.49 4.04
N LEU A 59 4.00 4.78 5.05
CA LEU A 59 4.90 3.65 4.84
C LEU A 59 4.26 2.57 3.98
N GLY A 60 2.98 2.25 4.22
CA GLY A 60 2.22 1.33 3.39
C GLY A 60 2.17 1.77 1.91
N LEU A 61 1.87 3.04 1.67
CA LEU A 61 1.83 3.60 0.31
C LEU A 61 3.21 3.58 -0.38
N VAL A 62 4.27 3.93 0.35
CA VAL A 62 5.65 3.90 -0.17
C VAL A 62 6.07 2.49 -0.56
N ILE A 63 5.71 1.48 0.24
CA ILE A 63 6.00 0.07 -0.07
C ILE A 63 5.28 -0.35 -1.37
N MET A 64 4.03 0.07 -1.58
CA MET A 64 3.29 -0.24 -2.81
C MET A 64 3.94 0.38 -4.06
N ILE A 65 4.38 1.64 -3.97
CA ILE A 65 5.10 2.30 -5.07
C ILE A 65 6.44 1.59 -5.34
N SER A 66 7.17 1.27 -4.27
CA SER A 66 8.45 0.56 -4.36
C SER A 66 8.30 -0.81 -5.00
N PHE A 67 7.22 -1.53 -4.68
CA PHE A 67 6.94 -2.85 -5.24
C PHE A 67 6.77 -2.80 -6.77
N GLN A 68 6.06 -1.81 -7.31
CA GLN A 68 5.94 -1.63 -8.76
C GLN A 68 7.30 -1.32 -9.41
N GLY A 69 8.12 -0.48 -8.77
CA GLY A 69 9.48 -0.19 -9.23
C GLY A 69 10.37 -1.43 -9.26
N ILE A 70 10.30 -2.27 -8.23
CA ILE A 70 11.05 -3.53 -8.15
C ILE A 70 10.60 -4.50 -9.24
N ILE A 71 9.29 -4.65 -9.47
CA ILE A 71 8.78 -5.49 -10.57
C ILE A 71 9.29 -5.00 -11.91
N ALA A 72 9.24 -3.69 -12.18
CA ALA A 72 9.73 -3.12 -13.43
C ALA A 72 11.24 -3.37 -13.61
N MET A 73 12.03 -3.24 -12.54
CA MET A 73 13.46 -3.53 -12.56
C MET A 73 13.73 -5.02 -12.87
N ILE A 74 13.00 -5.94 -12.23
CA ILE A 74 13.15 -7.39 -12.46
C ILE A 74 12.77 -7.76 -13.89
N LYS A 75 11.67 -7.20 -14.41
CA LYS A 75 11.23 -7.38 -15.80
C LYS A 75 12.31 -6.95 -16.79
N ASN A 76 12.85 -5.74 -16.61
CA ASN A 76 13.96 -5.24 -17.40
C ASN A 76 15.22 -6.13 -17.32
N PHE A 77 15.52 -6.69 -16.15
CA PHE A 77 16.66 -7.58 -15.96
C PHE A 77 16.50 -8.92 -16.70
N ILE A 78 15.29 -9.47 -16.75
CA ILE A 78 14.98 -10.75 -17.43
C ILE A 78 14.69 -10.54 -18.93
N GLY A 79 14.54 -9.28 -19.38
CA GLY A 79 14.32 -8.93 -20.79
C GLY A 79 12.88 -9.15 -21.28
N VAL A 80 11.91 -9.09 -20.35
CA VAL A 80 10.46 -9.32 -20.58
C VAL A 80 9.62 -8.16 -20.06
#